data_AF-A0A419KFT3-F1
#
_entry.id   AF-A0A419KFT3-F1
#
_cell.length_a   1.000
_cell.length_b   1.000
_cell.length_c   1.000
_cell.angle_alpha   90.00
_cell.angle_beta   90.00
_cell.angle_gamma   90.00
#
_symmetry.space_group_name_H-M   'P 1'
#
loop_
_entity.id
_entity.type
_entity.pdbx_description
1 polymer ?
#
loop_
_entity_poly.entity_id
_entity_poly.type
_entity_poly.pdbx_seq_one_letter_code
_entity_poly.pdbx_strand_id
1 'polypeptide(L)'
;GIKLELDRFDELSRRTPHICNMIPSGSYDMSDLNHAGGIQAVLKELSPLLSLDALTVTGKTVRENIKAAEIHDRSVIRPLTDPVHKEGGIAILRGNLAPEGAVVKTAAVSPKMLVHEGPARVFDSEQEAMKAILGEEIEEGEVIVIRYEGPKGAPGMPEMLSPTSAIAGMGLSESVALITDGRFSGATRGPCIGHVAPEAAVGGPIAALKDGDIIKIDIPNRTLNVELSEEEIKRRLKEAVIKGPKLKGGYIGRYASLVASAADGAVLRDPAGV
;
A
#
# COMPACT_ATOMS: atom_id res chain seq x y z
N GLY A 1 -11.59 -8.55 20.21
CA GLY A 1 -10.47 -7.62 19.92
C GLY A 1 -10.99 -6.22 19.68
N ILE A 2 -10.12 -5.24 19.47
CA ILE A 2 -10.50 -3.87 19.07
C ILE A 2 -10.74 -3.87 17.56
N LYS A 3 -11.89 -3.32 17.13
CA LYS A 3 -12.21 -3.15 15.70
C LYS A 3 -11.44 -1.93 15.15
N LEU A 4 -10.67 -2.13 14.09
CA LEU A 4 -9.89 -1.08 13.43
C LEU A 4 -10.05 -1.21 11.92
N GLU A 5 -10.96 -0.41 11.35
CA GLU A 5 -11.29 -0.45 9.92
C GLU A 5 -10.20 0.22 9.08
N LEU A 6 -10.08 -0.20 7.82
CA LEU A 6 -9.13 0.38 6.87
C LEU A 6 -9.33 1.90 6.69
N ASP A 7 -10.57 2.38 6.64
CA ASP A 7 -10.88 3.81 6.48
C ASP A 7 -10.33 4.67 7.63
N ARG A 8 -10.16 4.08 8.82
CA ARG A 8 -9.58 4.79 9.95
C ARG A 8 -8.13 5.22 9.68
N PHE A 9 -7.39 4.46 8.88
CA PHE A 9 -6.04 4.82 8.48
C PHE A 9 -6.03 6.05 7.56
N ASP A 10 -6.98 6.16 6.61
CA ASP A 10 -7.08 7.33 5.73
C ASP A 10 -7.48 8.59 6.51
N GLU A 11 -8.49 8.47 7.38
CA GLU A 11 -8.93 9.57 8.26
C GLU A 11 -7.79 10.12 9.13
N LEU A 12 -6.93 9.24 9.64
CA LEU A 12 -5.77 9.64 10.44
C LEU A 12 -4.68 10.24 9.54
N SER A 13 -4.42 9.63 8.39
CA SER A 13 -3.42 10.11 7.44
C SER A 13 -3.72 11.54 6.98
N ARG A 14 -4.97 11.85 6.63
CA ARG A 14 -5.38 13.20 6.19
C ARG A 14 -5.15 14.30 7.23
N ARG A 15 -5.13 13.94 8.52
CA ARG A 15 -4.99 14.89 9.63
C ARG A 15 -3.61 14.88 10.29
N THR A 16 -2.75 13.95 9.89
CA THR A 16 -1.42 13.76 10.50
C THR A 16 -0.35 14.19 9.52
N PRO A 17 0.32 15.32 9.72
CA PRO A 17 1.36 15.77 8.80
C PRO A 17 2.56 14.83 8.81
N HIS A 18 3.18 14.64 7.65
CA HIS A 18 4.43 13.92 7.50
C HIS A 18 5.59 14.83 7.91
N ILE A 19 6.20 14.59 9.07
CA ILE A 19 7.23 15.46 9.67
C ILE A 19 8.67 14.91 9.61
N CYS A 20 8.86 13.64 9.27
CA CYS A 20 10.17 13.01 9.17
C CYS A 20 10.33 12.29 7.83
N ASN A 21 11.03 12.90 6.86
CA ASN A 21 11.23 12.30 5.55
C ASN A 21 12.41 11.31 5.57
N MET A 22 12.11 10.07 5.90
CA MET A 22 13.11 9.00 6.03
C MET A 22 13.33 8.28 4.69
N ILE A 23 14.51 7.67 4.52
CA ILE A 23 14.75 6.67 3.48
C ILE A 23 13.65 5.58 3.58
N PRO A 24 13.02 5.17 2.44
CA PRO A 24 13.48 5.34 1.07
C PRO A 24 13.02 6.60 0.34
N SER A 25 12.08 7.39 0.87
CA SER A 25 11.53 8.57 0.18
C SER A 25 12.31 9.86 0.45
N GLY A 26 12.99 9.92 1.59
CA GLY A 26 13.78 11.08 1.99
C GLY A 26 15.27 10.81 2.11
N SER A 27 15.94 11.74 2.76
CA SER A 27 17.41 11.80 2.84
C SER A 27 17.98 11.33 4.18
N TYR A 28 17.14 11.11 5.18
CA TYR A 28 17.55 10.76 6.54
C TYR A 28 17.34 9.29 6.86
N ASP A 29 18.20 8.72 7.70
CA ASP A 29 18.08 7.35 8.19
C ASP A 29 17.69 7.27 9.68
N MET A 30 17.54 6.06 10.21
CA MET A 30 17.15 5.84 11.60
C MET A 30 18.17 6.37 12.62
N SER A 31 19.45 6.46 12.26
CA SER A 31 20.49 7.05 13.09
C SER A 31 20.32 8.57 13.15
N ASP A 32 20.04 9.23 12.03
CA ASP A 32 19.71 10.66 12.00
C ASP A 32 18.49 10.97 12.87
N LEU A 33 17.43 10.15 12.76
CA LEU A 33 16.25 10.28 13.60
C LEU A 33 16.57 10.11 15.08
N ASN A 34 17.40 9.12 15.43
CA ASN A 34 17.83 8.92 16.81
C ASN A 34 18.62 10.12 17.35
N HIS A 35 19.57 10.65 16.57
CA HIS A 35 20.33 11.85 16.94
C HIS A 35 19.44 13.10 17.05
N ALA A 36 18.39 13.20 16.25
CA ALA A 36 17.41 14.28 16.32
C ALA A 36 16.49 14.22 17.55
N GLY A 37 16.55 13.15 18.36
CA GLY A 37 15.73 12.96 19.56
C GLY A 37 14.85 11.70 19.54
N GLY A 38 14.87 10.97 18.43
CA GLY A 38 14.20 9.67 18.27
C GLY A 38 12.66 9.75 18.29
N ILE A 39 12.03 8.58 18.47
CA ILE A 39 10.57 8.45 18.43
C ILE A 39 9.88 9.26 19.54
N GLN A 40 10.50 9.42 20.71
CA GLN A 40 9.93 10.24 21.78
C GLN A 40 9.80 11.72 21.36
N ALA A 41 10.77 12.23 20.61
CA ALA A 41 10.73 13.58 20.07
C ALA A 41 9.67 13.75 18.96
N VAL A 42 9.51 12.73 18.10
CA VAL A 42 8.41 12.67 17.12
C VAL A 42 7.04 12.68 17.80
N LEU A 43 6.85 11.86 18.83
CA LEU A 43 5.60 11.83 19.61
C LEU A 43 5.35 13.16 20.34
N LYS A 44 6.42 13.85 20.79
CA LYS A 44 6.31 15.18 21.40
C LYS A 44 5.83 16.22 20.39
N GLU A 45 6.38 16.25 19.19
CA GLU A 45 5.91 17.14 18.12
C GLU A 45 4.46 16.84 17.72
N LEU A 46 4.10 15.56 17.61
CA LEU A 46 2.74 15.13 17.28
C LEU A 46 1.74 15.21 18.45
N SER A 47 2.18 15.59 19.65
CA SER A 47 1.35 15.57 20.87
C SER A 47 -0.02 16.24 20.76
N PRO A 48 -0.24 17.32 19.98
CA PRO A 48 -1.58 17.89 19.78
C PRO A 48 -2.57 16.95 19.08
N LEU A 49 -2.09 15.89 18.43
CA LEU A 49 -2.88 14.91 17.67
C LEU A 49 -3.00 13.55 18.38
N LEU A 50 -2.34 13.37 19.53
CA LEU A 50 -2.24 12.09 20.20
C LEU A 50 -3.17 11.99 21.43
N SER A 51 -3.62 10.78 21.73
CA SER A 51 -4.24 10.45 23.02
C SER A 51 -3.18 10.36 24.11
N LEU A 52 -2.84 11.50 24.71
CA LEU A 52 -1.72 11.62 25.63
C LEU A 52 -1.87 10.87 26.97
N ASP A 53 -3.09 10.53 27.36
CA ASP A 53 -3.37 9.82 28.61
C ASP A 53 -3.39 8.28 28.42
N ALA A 54 -3.06 7.80 27.22
CA ALA A 54 -2.92 6.38 26.95
C ALA A 54 -1.80 5.76 27.80
N LEU A 55 -2.12 4.66 28.49
CA LEU A 55 -1.16 3.91 29.30
C LEU A 55 -0.14 3.18 28.42
N THR A 56 1.09 3.08 28.91
CA THR A 56 2.18 2.37 28.23
C THR A 56 2.76 1.28 29.11
N VAL A 57 3.65 0.46 28.54
CA VAL A 57 4.33 -0.64 29.26
C VAL A 57 5.23 -0.18 30.42
N THR A 58 5.56 1.11 30.51
CA THR A 58 6.32 1.68 31.64
C THR A 58 5.44 1.92 32.88
N GLY A 59 4.12 1.70 32.78
CA GLY A 59 3.15 2.08 33.81
C GLY A 59 2.80 3.56 33.80
N LYS A 60 3.41 4.35 32.90
CA LYS A 60 3.16 5.79 32.73
C LYS A 60 2.33 6.04 31.47
N THR A 61 1.70 7.21 31.42
CA THR A 61 1.01 7.72 30.24
C THR A 61 1.98 8.13 29.14
N VAL A 62 1.50 8.23 27.89
CA VAL A 62 2.29 8.79 26.77
C VAL A 62 2.82 10.19 27.13
N ARG A 63 1.97 11.04 27.73
CA ARG A 63 2.33 12.40 28.20
C ARG A 63 3.56 12.40 29.10
N GLU A 64 3.60 11.50 30.07
CA GLU A 64 4.69 11.41 31.04
C GLU A 64 5.99 10.93 30.39
N ASN A 65 5.91 9.97 29.48
CA ASN A 65 7.09 9.44 28.78
C ASN A 65 7.73 10.47 27.86
N ILE A 66 6.94 11.26 27.12
CA ILE A 66 7.45 12.24 26.15
C ILE A 66 7.87 13.57 26.80
N LYS A 67 7.60 13.77 28.11
CA LYS A 67 7.79 15.06 28.80
C LYS A 67 9.21 15.61 28.62
N ALA A 68 10.22 14.75 28.82
CA ALA A 68 11.63 15.08 28.75
C ALA A 68 12.24 14.93 27.34
N ALA A 69 11.46 14.55 26.33
CA ALA A 69 11.98 14.42 24.98
C ALA A 69 12.35 15.79 24.41
N GLU A 70 13.43 15.87 23.66
CA GLU A 70 13.88 17.10 23.01
C GLU A 70 14.09 16.85 21.52
N ILE A 71 13.85 17.87 20.70
CA ILE A 71 14.10 17.80 19.27
C ILE A 71 15.41 18.54 19.02
N HIS A 72 16.46 17.79 18.69
CA HIS A 72 17.81 18.33 18.51
C HIS A 72 18.08 18.79 17.07
N ASP A 73 17.33 18.26 16.10
CA ASP A 73 17.46 18.63 14.69
C ASP A 73 16.09 18.80 14.01
N ARG A 74 15.77 20.04 13.62
CA ARG A 74 14.51 20.42 12.97
C ARG A 74 14.47 20.14 11.47
N SER A 75 15.62 19.81 10.86
CA SER A 75 15.66 19.34 9.48
C SER A 75 15.20 17.88 9.37
N VAL A 76 15.46 17.07 10.42
CA VAL A 76 15.03 15.67 10.54
C VAL A 76 13.62 15.54 11.09
N ILE A 77 13.30 16.27 12.18
CA ILE A 77 11.97 16.29 12.80
C ILE A 77 11.36 17.67 12.61
N ARG A 78 10.62 17.83 11.52
CA ARG A 78 10.04 19.12 11.13
C ARG A 78 8.88 19.53 12.04
N PRO A 79 8.68 20.84 12.25
CA PRO A 79 7.56 21.31 13.06
C PRO A 79 6.22 21.10 12.34
N LEU A 80 5.12 20.96 13.08
CA LEU A 80 3.77 20.80 12.49
C LEU A 80 3.36 21.97 11.59
N THR A 81 3.91 23.17 11.82
CA THR A 81 3.63 24.38 11.02
C THR A 81 4.35 24.38 9.67
N ASP A 82 5.39 23.56 9.52
CA ASP A 82 6.19 23.48 8.32
C ASP A 82 6.60 22.00 8.10
N PRO A 83 5.63 21.12 7.77
CA PRO A 83 5.87 19.69 7.60
C PRO A 83 6.36 19.36 6.19
N VAL A 84 6.90 18.15 5.98
CA VAL A 84 7.29 17.65 4.64
C VAL A 84 6.07 17.58 3.74
N HIS A 85 4.99 16.99 4.23
CA HIS A 85 3.69 16.97 3.57
C HIS A 85 2.59 17.28 4.58
N LYS A 86 1.51 17.92 4.13
CA LYS A 86 0.37 18.29 4.99
C LYS A 86 -0.43 17.08 5.47
N GLU A 87 -0.45 16.02 4.68
CA GLU A 87 -1.06 14.74 5.02
C GLU A 87 0.02 13.68 5.27
N GLY A 88 -0.39 12.55 5.84
CA GLY A 88 0.46 11.41 6.14
C GLY A 88 0.91 10.69 4.87
N GLY A 89 1.92 9.81 5.04
CA GLY A 89 2.58 9.13 3.93
C GLY A 89 1.83 7.93 3.35
N ILE A 90 0.60 7.66 3.77
CA ILE A 90 -0.22 6.52 3.33
C ILE A 90 -1.60 7.03 2.90
N ALA A 91 -2.15 6.51 1.82
CA ALA A 91 -3.52 6.75 1.41
C ALA A 91 -4.24 5.42 1.17
N ILE A 92 -5.53 5.39 1.51
CA ILE A 92 -6.41 4.27 1.17
C ILE A 92 -7.21 4.66 -0.06
N LEU A 93 -7.05 3.92 -1.15
CA LEU A 93 -7.79 4.15 -2.39
C LEU A 93 -9.00 3.22 -2.45
N ARG A 94 -10.12 3.71 -3.00
CA ARG A 94 -11.34 2.93 -3.26
C ARG A 94 -11.85 3.17 -4.67
N GLY A 95 -12.63 2.24 -5.21
CA GLY A 95 -13.27 2.42 -6.50
C GLY A 95 -13.71 1.09 -7.08
N ASN A 96 -14.14 1.09 -8.34
CA ASN A 96 -14.64 -0.14 -8.96
C ASN A 96 -13.56 -1.23 -9.08
N LEU A 97 -12.27 -0.87 -9.06
CA LEU A 97 -11.15 -1.81 -9.12
C LEU A 97 -10.75 -2.35 -7.73
N ALA A 98 -10.96 -1.56 -6.67
CA ALA A 98 -10.64 -1.92 -5.28
C ALA A 98 -11.78 -1.55 -4.33
N PRO A 99 -12.92 -2.26 -4.37
CA PRO A 99 -14.10 -1.89 -3.60
C PRO A 99 -13.90 -2.06 -2.08
N GLU A 100 -13.09 -3.04 -1.64
CA GLU A 100 -12.74 -3.21 -0.21
C GLU A 100 -11.56 -2.31 0.20
N GLY A 101 -10.80 -1.80 -0.77
CA GLY A 101 -9.73 -0.82 -0.58
C GLY A 101 -8.40 -1.28 -1.17
N ALA A 102 -7.48 -0.33 -1.31
CA ALA A 102 -6.09 -0.55 -1.69
C ALA A 102 -5.20 0.47 -0.98
N VAL A 103 -3.90 0.21 -0.88
CA VAL A 103 -2.96 1.04 -0.10
C VAL A 103 -1.86 1.57 -1.01
N VAL A 104 -1.58 2.87 -0.90
CA VAL A 104 -0.43 3.51 -1.57
C VAL A 104 0.38 4.35 -0.57
N LYS A 105 1.71 4.29 -0.69
CA LYS A 105 2.62 5.13 0.10
C LYS A 105 2.82 6.48 -0.60
N THR A 106 1.92 7.43 -0.36
CA THR A 106 1.91 8.76 -1.01
C THR A 106 3.21 9.53 -0.86
N ALA A 107 3.91 9.38 0.28
CA ALA A 107 5.18 10.06 0.54
C ALA A 107 6.31 9.67 -0.43
N ALA A 108 6.17 8.58 -1.19
CA ALA A 108 7.13 8.16 -2.19
C ALA A 108 6.63 8.29 -3.64
N VAL A 109 5.49 8.96 -3.86
CA VAL A 109 4.93 9.19 -5.19
C VAL A 109 5.34 10.59 -5.66
N SER A 110 5.87 10.69 -6.88
CA SER A 110 6.17 11.98 -7.50
C SER A 110 4.88 12.79 -7.69
N PRO A 111 4.88 14.12 -7.50
CA PRO A 111 3.71 14.96 -7.75
C PRO A 111 3.09 14.76 -9.15
N LYS A 112 3.91 14.40 -10.15
CA LYS A 112 3.46 14.11 -11.53
C LYS A 112 2.59 12.86 -11.66
N MET A 113 2.69 11.94 -10.71
CA MET A 113 2.00 10.65 -10.70
C MET A 113 0.90 10.56 -9.62
N LEU A 114 0.55 11.68 -8.98
CA LEU A 114 -0.56 11.72 -8.03
C LEU A 114 -1.91 11.44 -8.70
N VAL A 115 -2.04 11.86 -9.96
CA VAL A 115 -3.14 11.52 -10.85
C VAL A 115 -2.52 10.89 -12.09
N HIS A 116 -2.93 9.69 -12.42
CA HIS A 116 -2.39 8.94 -13.55
C HIS A 116 -3.49 8.12 -14.22
N GLU A 117 -3.49 8.13 -15.55
CA GLU A 117 -4.43 7.38 -16.37
C GLU A 117 -3.64 6.70 -17.49
N GLY A 118 -3.83 5.40 -17.65
CA GLY A 118 -3.00 4.60 -18.54
C GLY A 118 -3.57 3.23 -18.87
N PRO A 119 -3.15 2.63 -20.00
CA PRO A 119 -3.55 1.28 -20.36
C PRO A 119 -2.92 0.26 -19.39
N ALA A 120 -3.71 -0.74 -19.02
CA ALA A 120 -3.26 -1.84 -18.19
C ALA A 120 -2.30 -2.76 -18.95
N ARG A 121 -1.24 -3.21 -18.28
CA ARG A 121 -0.38 -4.32 -18.69
C ARG A 121 -0.44 -5.40 -17.61
N VAL A 122 -1.11 -6.52 -17.91
CA VAL A 122 -1.61 -7.46 -16.89
C VAL A 122 -0.76 -8.73 -16.84
N PHE A 123 -0.34 -9.10 -15.64
CA PHE A 123 0.48 -10.28 -15.34
C PHE A 123 -0.15 -11.09 -14.21
N ASP A 124 -0.06 -12.42 -14.30
CA ASP A 124 -0.61 -13.33 -13.29
C ASP A 124 0.44 -13.80 -12.26
N SER A 125 1.66 -13.25 -12.35
CA SER A 125 2.72 -13.47 -11.37
C SER A 125 3.79 -12.38 -11.40
N GLU A 126 4.51 -12.22 -10.29
CA GLU A 126 5.70 -11.36 -10.23
C GLU A 126 6.73 -11.75 -11.30
N GLN A 127 6.92 -13.05 -11.55
CA GLN A 127 7.93 -13.55 -12.50
C GLN A 127 7.61 -13.13 -13.95
N GLU A 128 6.34 -13.18 -14.34
CA GLU A 128 5.89 -12.73 -15.67
C GLU A 128 6.08 -11.22 -15.83
N ALA A 129 5.70 -10.43 -14.82
CA ALA A 129 5.89 -8.99 -14.82
C ALA A 129 7.37 -8.62 -14.91
N MET A 130 8.23 -9.27 -14.12
CA MET A 130 9.68 -9.07 -14.14
C MET A 130 10.29 -9.37 -15.51
N LYS A 131 9.82 -10.44 -16.18
CA LYS A 131 10.30 -10.78 -17.51
C LYS A 131 9.97 -9.68 -18.52
N ALA A 132 8.76 -9.12 -18.49
CA ALA A 132 8.36 -8.05 -19.39
C ALA A 132 9.12 -6.74 -19.09
N ILE A 133 9.27 -6.38 -17.81
CA ILE A 133 10.03 -5.18 -17.39
C ILE A 133 11.49 -5.27 -17.88
N LEU A 134 12.18 -6.37 -17.58
CA LEU A 134 13.57 -6.56 -17.98
C LEU A 134 13.75 -6.79 -19.49
N GLY A 135 12.68 -7.20 -20.16
CA GLY A 135 12.61 -7.32 -21.62
C GLY A 135 12.33 -6.00 -22.34
N GLU A 136 12.22 -4.88 -21.61
CA GLU A 136 11.87 -3.56 -22.16
C GLU A 136 10.52 -3.56 -22.89
N GLU A 137 9.57 -4.40 -22.44
CA GLU A 137 8.22 -4.51 -23.02
C GLU A 137 7.20 -3.57 -22.35
N ILE A 138 7.66 -2.67 -21.48
CA ILE A 138 6.82 -1.72 -20.74
C ILE A 138 7.01 -0.33 -21.33
N GLU A 139 5.90 0.32 -21.66
CA GLU A 139 5.88 1.66 -22.23
C GLU A 139 5.58 2.74 -21.17
N GLU A 140 6.06 3.96 -21.41
CA GLU A 140 5.69 5.11 -20.56
C GLU A 140 4.18 5.34 -20.60
N GLY A 141 3.58 5.60 -19.44
CA GLY A 141 2.14 5.78 -19.32
C GLY A 141 1.38 4.51 -18.98
N GLU A 142 2.00 3.33 -19.01
CA GLU A 142 1.32 2.07 -18.68
C GLU A 142 1.09 1.90 -17.18
N VAL A 143 0.05 1.11 -16.86
CA VAL A 143 -0.25 0.64 -15.51
C VAL A 143 -0.01 -0.86 -15.44
N ILE A 144 1.11 -1.27 -14.84
CA ILE A 144 1.43 -2.67 -14.62
C ILE A 144 0.52 -3.23 -13.53
N VAL A 145 -0.17 -4.32 -13.83
CA VAL A 145 -1.06 -5.03 -12.91
C VAL A 145 -0.48 -6.41 -12.65
N ILE A 146 -0.12 -6.69 -11.40
CA ILE A 146 0.38 -8.01 -10.97
C ILE A 146 -0.68 -8.62 -10.05
N ARG A 147 -1.38 -9.65 -10.52
CA ARG A 147 -2.49 -10.27 -9.78
C ARG A 147 -2.21 -11.71 -9.42
N TYR A 148 -3.05 -12.27 -8.54
CA TYR A 148 -2.84 -13.58 -7.92
C TYR A 148 -1.62 -13.64 -6.99
N GLU A 149 -1.20 -12.48 -6.48
CA GLU A 149 -0.16 -12.36 -5.44
C GLU A 149 -0.75 -12.00 -4.06
N GLY A 150 -2.08 -12.07 -3.93
CA GLY A 150 -2.81 -11.84 -2.68
C GLY A 150 -2.66 -12.94 -1.62
N PRO A 151 -3.32 -12.78 -0.46
CA PRO A 151 -3.26 -13.74 0.65
C PRO A 151 -3.58 -15.18 0.23
N LYS A 152 -4.62 -15.41 -0.56
CA LYS A 152 -5.01 -16.75 -1.02
C LYS A 152 -4.36 -17.14 -2.33
N GLY A 153 -4.19 -16.20 -3.26
CA GLY A 153 -3.64 -16.47 -4.59
C GLY A 153 -2.23 -17.05 -4.54
N ALA A 154 -1.32 -16.33 -3.87
CA ALA A 154 0.11 -16.65 -3.88
C ALA A 154 0.46 -18.00 -3.23
N PRO A 155 -0.12 -18.43 -2.10
CA PRO A 155 -0.63 -17.74 -0.91
C PRO A 155 0.46 -17.03 -0.07
N GLY A 156 0.05 -16.32 0.97
CA GLY A 156 0.95 -15.66 1.92
C GLY A 156 1.24 -14.20 1.60
N MET A 157 0.66 -13.68 0.51
CA MET A 157 0.75 -12.29 0.11
C MET A 157 2.21 -11.80 0.05
N PRO A 158 3.08 -12.40 -0.80
CA PRO A 158 4.51 -12.11 -0.83
C PRO A 158 4.78 -10.62 -1.07
N GLU A 159 5.91 -10.16 -0.55
CA GLU A 159 6.38 -8.80 -0.77
C GLU A 159 7.18 -8.73 -2.07
N MET A 160 6.82 -7.79 -2.94
CA MET A 160 7.51 -7.54 -4.20
C MET A 160 8.34 -6.26 -4.11
N LEU A 161 9.66 -6.41 -4.18
CA LEU A 161 10.62 -5.30 -4.33
C LEU A 161 11.21 -5.26 -5.74
N SER A 162 11.31 -6.42 -6.40
CA SER A 162 11.99 -6.57 -7.68
C SER A 162 11.34 -5.71 -8.78
N PRO A 163 10.00 -5.75 -8.99
CA PRO A 163 9.36 -4.96 -10.04
C PRO A 163 9.51 -3.46 -9.83
N THR A 164 9.37 -3.00 -8.58
CA THR A 164 9.46 -1.57 -8.26
C THR A 164 10.88 -1.04 -8.41
N SER A 165 11.88 -1.85 -8.05
CA SER A 165 13.30 -1.52 -8.23
C SER A 165 13.70 -1.49 -9.70
N ALA A 166 13.21 -2.44 -10.50
CA ALA A 166 13.50 -2.50 -11.93
C ALA A 166 12.92 -1.29 -12.68
N ILE A 167 11.65 -0.94 -12.43
CA ILE A 167 11.01 0.26 -12.98
C ILE A 167 11.75 1.53 -12.58
N ALA A 168 12.20 1.64 -11.33
CA ALA A 168 13.01 2.76 -10.89
C ALA A 168 14.39 2.81 -11.58
N GLY A 169 15.05 1.67 -11.74
CA GLY A 169 16.33 1.57 -12.44
C GLY A 169 16.26 1.94 -13.92
N MET A 170 15.11 1.71 -14.55
CA MET A 170 14.83 2.11 -15.94
C MET A 170 14.41 3.59 -16.06
N GLY A 171 14.28 4.32 -14.96
CA GLY A 171 13.84 5.73 -14.97
C GLY A 171 12.34 5.93 -15.17
N LEU A 172 11.54 4.87 -15.08
CA LEU A 172 10.09 4.89 -15.35
C LEU A 172 9.22 5.19 -14.12
N SER A 173 9.81 5.49 -12.96
CA SER A 173 9.05 5.77 -11.71
C SER A 173 8.14 7.00 -11.77
N GLU A 174 8.35 7.90 -12.72
CA GLU A 174 7.50 9.09 -12.93
C GLU A 174 6.54 8.96 -14.12
N SER A 175 6.45 7.79 -14.74
CA SER A 175 5.61 7.55 -15.93
C SER A 175 4.83 6.23 -15.90
N VAL A 176 5.24 5.26 -15.09
CA VAL A 176 4.60 3.93 -14.97
C VAL A 176 4.07 3.72 -13.56
N ALA A 177 2.86 3.18 -13.44
CA ALA A 177 2.27 2.77 -12.18
C ALA A 177 2.24 1.25 -11.99
N LEU A 178 2.25 0.79 -10.74
CA LEU A 178 2.16 -0.63 -10.40
C LEU A 178 0.98 -0.87 -9.46
N ILE A 179 0.18 -1.89 -9.76
CA ILE A 179 -0.99 -2.29 -8.99
C ILE A 179 -0.89 -3.78 -8.67
N THR A 180 -1.22 -4.18 -7.45
CA THR A 180 -1.28 -5.59 -7.07
C THR A 180 -2.27 -5.90 -5.94
N ASP A 181 -2.81 -7.11 -5.95
CA ASP A 181 -3.49 -7.71 -4.80
C ASP A 181 -2.51 -8.25 -3.73
N GLY A 182 -1.21 -8.32 -4.04
CA GLY A 182 -0.11 -8.60 -3.12
C GLY A 182 0.40 -7.36 -2.38
N ARG A 183 1.68 -7.37 -1.96
CA ARG A 183 2.30 -6.26 -1.22
C ARG A 183 3.56 -5.77 -1.92
N PHE A 184 3.83 -4.48 -1.77
CA PHE A 184 5.11 -3.89 -2.14
C PHE A 184 5.99 -3.68 -0.91
N SER A 185 7.31 -3.68 -1.13
CA SER A 185 8.26 -3.45 -0.06
C SER A 185 8.17 -2.04 0.52
N GLY A 186 8.50 -1.90 1.80
CA GLY A 186 8.66 -0.60 2.45
C GLY A 186 9.67 0.31 1.74
N ALA A 187 10.65 -0.28 1.05
CA ALA A 187 11.67 0.39 0.25
C ALA A 187 11.15 0.98 -1.09
N THR A 188 9.91 0.68 -1.47
CA THR A 188 9.33 1.06 -2.76
C THR A 188 9.21 2.58 -2.95
N ARG A 189 9.42 3.01 -4.20
CA ARG A 189 9.22 4.37 -4.72
C ARG A 189 8.25 4.34 -5.90
N GLY A 190 7.60 5.47 -6.16
CA GLY A 190 6.64 5.62 -7.25
C GLY A 190 5.22 5.20 -6.87
N PRO A 191 4.25 5.37 -7.80
CA PRO A 191 2.84 5.04 -7.62
C PRO A 191 2.60 3.52 -7.61
N CYS A 192 3.01 2.89 -6.51
CA CYS A 192 2.86 1.46 -6.28
C CYS A 192 1.71 1.21 -5.31
N ILE A 193 0.61 0.67 -5.82
CA ILE A 193 -0.64 0.45 -5.11
C ILE A 193 -0.78 -1.04 -4.80
N GLY A 194 -0.61 -1.41 -3.53
CA GLY A 194 -0.74 -2.78 -3.07
C GLY A 194 -2.07 -3.04 -2.38
N HIS A 195 -2.25 -4.28 -1.95
CA HIS A 195 -3.37 -4.71 -1.11
C HIS A 195 -4.73 -4.48 -1.77
N VAL A 196 -4.79 -4.50 -3.11
CA VAL A 196 -6.07 -4.39 -3.83
C VAL A 196 -6.99 -5.51 -3.37
N ALA A 197 -8.11 -5.10 -2.78
CA ALA A 197 -9.10 -6.00 -2.21
C ALA A 197 -10.49 -5.77 -2.86
N PRO A 198 -11.23 -6.84 -3.18
CA PRO A 198 -10.87 -8.26 -3.04
C PRO A 198 -9.74 -8.69 -4.01
N GLU A 199 -8.94 -9.68 -3.60
CA GLU A 199 -7.86 -10.22 -4.43
C GLU A 199 -8.38 -11.01 -5.65
N ALA A 200 -7.52 -11.24 -6.64
CA ALA A 200 -7.92 -11.93 -7.87
C ALA A 200 -8.37 -13.37 -7.62
N ALA A 201 -7.72 -14.08 -6.69
CA ALA A 201 -7.98 -15.48 -6.39
C ALA A 201 -9.38 -15.75 -5.79
N VAL A 202 -10.06 -14.71 -5.29
CA VAL A 202 -11.44 -14.78 -4.80
C VAL A 202 -12.45 -14.10 -5.75
N GLY A 203 -12.02 -13.75 -6.97
CA GLY A 203 -12.87 -13.12 -7.98
C GLY A 203 -13.08 -11.63 -7.78
N GLY A 204 -12.12 -10.92 -7.16
CA GLY A 204 -12.15 -9.46 -7.10
C GLY A 204 -12.03 -8.80 -8.49
N PRO A 205 -12.42 -7.52 -8.64
CA PRO A 205 -12.43 -6.82 -9.95
C PRO A 205 -11.09 -6.84 -10.69
N ILE A 206 -9.96 -6.86 -9.97
CA ILE A 206 -8.61 -6.99 -10.56
C ILE A 206 -8.42 -8.27 -11.41
N ALA A 207 -9.17 -9.35 -11.14
CA ALA A 207 -9.17 -10.56 -11.97
C ALA A 207 -9.85 -10.36 -13.34
N ALA A 208 -10.66 -9.33 -13.52
CA ALA A 208 -11.36 -9.03 -14.77
C ALA A 208 -10.53 -8.25 -15.79
N LEU A 209 -9.40 -7.68 -15.34
CA LEU A 209 -8.56 -6.83 -16.16
C LEU A 209 -7.91 -7.60 -17.32
N LYS A 210 -7.77 -6.92 -18.44
CA LYS A 210 -7.07 -7.34 -19.65
C LYS A 210 -6.13 -6.23 -20.11
N ASP A 211 -5.15 -6.59 -20.91
CA ASP A 211 -4.25 -5.60 -21.51
C ASP A 211 -5.03 -4.53 -22.28
N GLY A 212 -4.62 -3.27 -22.10
CA GLY A 212 -5.24 -2.11 -22.75
C GLY A 212 -6.45 -1.53 -22.03
N ASP A 213 -7.01 -2.16 -20.99
CA ASP A 213 -8.05 -1.52 -20.18
C ASP A 213 -7.51 -0.24 -19.52
N ILE A 214 -8.25 0.87 -19.58
CA ILE A 214 -7.78 2.14 -19.02
C ILE A 214 -8.00 2.17 -17.51
N ILE A 215 -6.93 2.30 -16.74
CA ILE A 215 -6.96 2.44 -15.28
C ILE A 215 -6.76 3.90 -14.90
N LYS A 216 -7.60 4.40 -13.98
CA LYS A 216 -7.56 5.75 -13.42
C LYS A 216 -7.16 5.71 -11.96
N ILE A 217 -6.02 6.32 -11.66
CA ILE A 217 -5.48 6.49 -10.32
C ILE A 217 -5.62 7.97 -9.97
N ASP A 218 -6.33 8.26 -8.88
CA ASP A 218 -6.43 9.61 -8.32
C ASP A 218 -6.18 9.54 -6.81
N ILE A 219 -4.91 9.71 -6.43
CA ILE A 219 -4.48 9.66 -5.04
C ILE A 219 -5.10 10.80 -4.22
N PRO A 220 -5.12 12.07 -4.68
CA PRO A 220 -5.77 13.17 -3.95
C PRO A 220 -7.24 12.88 -3.60
N ASN A 221 -8.01 12.35 -4.54
CA ASN A 221 -9.42 12.01 -4.35
C ASN A 221 -9.66 10.60 -3.80
N ARG A 222 -8.59 9.83 -3.53
CA ARG A 222 -8.64 8.46 -3.00
C ARG A 222 -9.38 7.48 -3.89
N THR A 223 -9.27 7.65 -5.21
CA THR A 223 -9.96 6.78 -6.16
C THR A 223 -9.02 5.88 -6.96
N LEU A 224 -9.46 4.64 -7.17
CA LEU A 224 -8.81 3.66 -8.03
C LEU A 224 -9.88 2.96 -8.87
N ASN A 225 -9.92 3.30 -10.16
CA ASN A 225 -10.95 2.82 -11.07
C ASN A 225 -10.37 2.24 -12.35
N VAL A 226 -11.17 1.45 -13.06
CA VAL A 226 -10.95 1.05 -14.45
C VAL A 226 -12.14 1.52 -15.29
N GLU A 227 -11.92 1.93 -16.54
CA GLU A 227 -12.97 2.32 -17.50
C GLU A 227 -13.78 1.13 -18.02
N LEU A 228 -14.39 0.38 -17.10
CA LEU A 228 -15.30 -0.71 -17.38
C LEU A 228 -16.59 -0.50 -16.59
N SER A 229 -17.73 -0.77 -17.25
CA SER A 229 -19.02 -0.88 -16.56
C SER A 229 -19.01 -2.05 -15.58
N GLU A 230 -19.86 -1.98 -14.55
CA GLU A 230 -20.02 -3.09 -13.61
C GLU A 230 -20.48 -4.38 -14.30
N GLU A 231 -21.34 -4.25 -15.31
CA GLU A 231 -21.85 -5.36 -16.12
C GLU A 231 -20.70 -6.05 -16.86
N GLU A 232 -19.78 -5.28 -17.43
CA GLU A 232 -18.62 -5.80 -18.13
C GLU A 232 -17.65 -6.49 -17.17
N ILE A 233 -17.38 -5.92 -16.00
CA ILE A 233 -16.56 -6.56 -14.96
C ILE A 233 -17.20 -7.90 -14.56
N LYS A 234 -18.51 -7.92 -14.25
CA LYS A 234 -19.24 -9.13 -13.88
C LYS A 234 -19.25 -10.17 -14.99
N ARG A 235 -19.38 -9.75 -16.25
CA ARG A 235 -19.33 -10.64 -17.43
C ARG A 235 -17.94 -11.27 -17.56
N ARG A 236 -16.88 -10.47 -17.51
CA ARG A 236 -15.50 -10.94 -17.58
C ARG A 236 -15.14 -11.88 -16.44
N LEU A 237 -15.60 -11.61 -15.22
CA LEU A 237 -15.38 -12.52 -14.07
C LEU A 237 -16.05 -13.88 -14.25
N LYS A 238 -17.21 -13.95 -14.90
CA LYS A 238 -17.89 -15.23 -15.23
C LYS A 238 -17.14 -16.02 -16.31
N GLU A 239 -16.50 -15.32 -17.24
CA GLU A 239 -15.72 -15.90 -18.33
C GLU A 239 -14.28 -16.24 -17.90
N ALA A 240 -13.77 -15.58 -16.85
CA ALA A 240 -12.42 -15.74 -16.36
C ALA A 240 -12.22 -17.11 -15.69
N VAL A 241 -11.11 -17.76 -16.02
CA VAL A 241 -10.64 -18.93 -15.28
C VAL A 241 -9.92 -18.43 -14.03
N ILE A 242 -10.67 -18.25 -12.94
CA ILE A 242 -10.10 -17.80 -11.66
C ILE A 242 -9.11 -18.85 -11.15
N LYS A 243 -7.85 -18.43 -11.05
CA LYS A 243 -6.78 -19.26 -10.49
C LYS A 243 -6.90 -19.26 -8.97
N GLY A 244 -7.27 -20.42 -8.41
CA GLY A 244 -7.19 -20.63 -6.96
C GLY A 244 -5.74 -20.65 -6.44
N PRO A 245 -5.54 -20.92 -5.15
CA PRO A 245 -4.21 -20.94 -4.52
C PRO A 245 -3.18 -21.75 -5.31
N LYS A 246 -2.01 -21.12 -5.61
CA LYS A 246 -0.89 -21.79 -6.30
C LYS A 246 -0.40 -23.02 -5.51
N LEU A 247 -0.42 -22.94 -4.17
CA LEU A 247 -0.03 -24.01 -3.26
C LEU A 247 -1.22 -24.48 -2.41
N LYS A 248 -1.49 -25.79 -2.39
CA LYS A 248 -2.72 -26.36 -1.79
C LYS A 248 -2.49 -27.32 -0.62
N GLY A 249 -1.23 -27.65 -0.30
CA GLY A 249 -0.88 -28.65 0.73
C GLY A 249 -0.19 -28.07 1.96
N GLY A 250 -0.13 -28.85 3.04
CA GLY A 250 0.60 -28.51 4.25
C GLY A 250 0.11 -27.23 4.93
N TYR A 251 1.03 -26.54 5.62
CA TYR A 251 0.72 -25.31 6.35
C TYR A 251 0.23 -24.18 5.43
N ILE A 252 0.81 -24.04 4.24
CA ILE A 252 0.43 -22.97 3.30
C ILE A 252 -0.97 -23.19 2.72
N GLY A 253 -1.38 -24.46 2.51
CA GLY A 253 -2.76 -24.79 2.15
C GLY A 253 -3.75 -24.43 3.27
N ARG A 254 -3.38 -24.67 4.54
CA ARG A 254 -4.17 -24.23 5.71
C ARG A 254 -4.23 -22.71 5.81
N TYR A 255 -3.14 -22.00 5.55
CA TYR A 255 -3.16 -20.53 5.50
C TYR A 255 -4.16 -20.05 4.44
N ALA A 256 -4.06 -20.53 3.21
CA ALA A 256 -4.91 -20.11 2.09
C ALA A 256 -6.41 -20.36 2.33
N SER A 257 -6.77 -21.43 3.06
CA SER A 257 -8.17 -21.72 3.37
C SER A 257 -8.74 -20.86 4.50
N LEU A 258 -7.90 -20.39 5.43
CA LEU A 258 -8.33 -19.68 6.64
C LEU A 258 -8.13 -18.17 6.60
N VAL A 259 -7.23 -17.68 5.74
CA VAL A 259 -6.86 -16.27 5.73
C VAL A 259 -8.01 -15.37 5.24
N ALA A 260 -8.20 -14.25 5.93
CA ALA A 260 -9.13 -13.19 5.55
C ALA A 260 -8.53 -12.26 4.48
N SER A 261 -9.34 -11.31 3.99
CA SER A 261 -8.90 -10.27 3.04
C SER A 261 -7.73 -9.46 3.60
N ALA A 262 -6.91 -8.89 2.71
CA ALA A 262 -5.90 -7.91 3.11
C ALA A 262 -6.53 -6.67 3.78
N ALA A 263 -7.77 -6.31 3.39
CA ALA A 263 -8.55 -5.25 4.01
C ALA A 263 -8.90 -5.54 5.49
N ASP A 264 -8.96 -6.83 5.86
CA ASP A 264 -9.18 -7.33 7.22
C ASP A 264 -7.86 -7.58 7.98
N GLY A 265 -6.71 -7.22 7.39
CA GLY A 265 -5.38 -7.47 7.96
C GLY A 265 -4.85 -8.90 7.77
N ALA A 266 -5.40 -9.66 6.81
CA ALA A 266 -4.97 -11.03 6.48
C ALA A 266 -4.85 -11.96 7.71
N VAL A 267 -5.75 -11.78 8.69
CA VAL A 267 -5.84 -12.63 9.87
C VAL A 267 -6.37 -14.01 9.50
N LEU A 268 -5.98 -15.05 10.25
CA LEU A 268 -6.60 -16.36 10.12
C LEU A 268 -7.94 -16.37 10.86
N ARG A 269 -9.03 -16.69 10.16
CA ARG A 269 -10.35 -16.90 10.75
C ARG A 269 -10.65 -18.39 10.78
N ASP A 270 -11.11 -18.89 11.92
CA ASP A 270 -11.61 -20.26 12.02
C ASP A 270 -12.88 -20.38 11.15
N PRO A 271 -13.02 -21.38 10.27
CA PRO A 271 -14.23 -21.57 9.47
C PRO A 271 -15.48 -21.82 10.34
N ALA A 272 -15.29 -22.22 11.60
CA ALA A 272 -16.36 -22.42 12.57
C ALA A 272 -16.84 -21.11 13.24
N GLY A 273 -16.20 -19.96 12.98
CA GLY A 273 -16.64 -18.65 13.47
C GLY A 273 -16.50 -18.43 14.98
N VAL A 274 -15.53 -19.09 15.63
CA VAL A 274 -15.18 -18.90 17.05
C VAL A 274 -13.92 -18.04 17.17
#